data_AF-A0A3N5UV30-F1
#
_entry.id   AF-A0A3N5UV30-F1
#
_cell.length_a   1.000
_cell.length_b   1.000
_cell.length_c   1.000
_cell.angle_alpha   90.00
_cell.angle_beta   90.00
_cell.angle_gamma   90.00
#
_symmetry.space_group_name_H-M   'P 1'
#
loop_
_entity.id
_entity.type
_entity.pdbx_description
1 polymer ?
#
loop_
_entity_poly.entity_id
_entity_poly.type
_entity_poly.pdbx_seq_one_letter_code
_entity_poly.pdbx_strand_id
1 'polypeptide(L)'
;MPDQTQDRSFGREQVLPRRDVRTASGEGVGLAAVEARVHRLRAFVETADYAGYDPYDALNSPLLRRLSARSRWLRLVCTQLLKKSPVNLRKMLLVEKGHNPKGLGLFLWGYARLSAVPERGEYRERIEYLLDLLQKLRSAGYAGPCWGYNFGWQNWKTWTPAFTPTIVNSAFIGHALLDSYLLGGVDRALDMAMGIKDFICRNLARHEEQDRLCFSYTPVNELYVHNANLLGASLLIRLYRISGDSMLEELALASLRYGLYYQRHDGAWYYGQGPRMDYVDSFHTGFTLQALQ
;
A
#
# COMPACT_ATOMS: atom_id res chain seq x y z
N MET A 1 -39.71 -34.03 -4.60
CA MET A 1 -38.65 -33.26 -5.27
C MET A 1 -38.19 -32.20 -4.30
N PRO A 2 -37.20 -32.46 -3.43
CA PRO A 2 -36.80 -31.50 -2.43
C PRO A 2 -35.71 -30.54 -2.95
N ASP A 3 -35.99 -29.29 -2.65
CA ASP A 3 -35.17 -28.09 -2.54
C ASP A 3 -33.70 -28.34 -2.11
N GLN A 4 -32.75 -27.71 -2.81
CA GLN A 4 -31.34 -27.62 -2.40
C GLN A 4 -30.91 -26.15 -2.40
N THR A 5 -31.18 -25.49 -1.29
CA THR A 5 -30.48 -24.28 -0.86
C THR A 5 -29.08 -24.69 -0.38
N GLN A 6 -28.05 -24.37 -1.17
CA GLN A 6 -26.66 -24.53 -0.75
C GLN A 6 -26.28 -23.39 0.21
N ASP A 7 -26.31 -23.73 1.50
CA ASP A 7 -25.69 -22.97 2.58
C ASP A 7 -24.16 -22.95 2.39
N ARG A 8 -23.62 -21.82 1.90
CA ARG A 8 -22.17 -21.58 1.83
C ARG A 8 -21.68 -21.06 3.18
N SER A 9 -21.57 -21.97 4.14
CA SER A 9 -20.86 -21.70 5.39
C SER A 9 -19.36 -21.51 5.10
N PHE A 10 -18.87 -20.28 5.27
CA PHE A 10 -17.44 -20.00 5.28
C PHE A 10 -16.83 -20.66 6.51
N GLY A 11 -16.01 -21.70 6.28
CA GLY A 11 -15.27 -22.39 7.33
C GLY A 11 -14.41 -21.40 8.11
N ARG A 12 -14.66 -21.33 9.43
CA ARG A 12 -13.75 -20.67 10.38
C ARG A 12 -12.38 -21.35 10.28
N GLU A 13 -11.38 -20.63 9.78
CA GLU A 13 -9.99 -21.07 9.85
C GLU A 13 -9.64 -21.39 11.30
N GLN A 14 -9.12 -22.60 11.52
CA GLN A 14 -8.58 -23.02 12.81
C GLN A 14 -7.42 -22.08 13.16
N VAL A 15 -7.56 -21.35 14.28
CA VAL A 15 -6.52 -20.52 14.86
C VAL A 15 -5.34 -21.42 15.23
N LEU A 16 -4.28 -21.39 14.43
CA LEU A 16 -3.03 -22.08 14.75
C LEU A 16 -2.48 -21.58 16.10
N PRO A 17 -1.92 -22.46 16.94
CA PRO A 17 -1.41 -22.08 18.26
C PRO A 17 -0.33 -21.01 18.13
N ARG A 18 -0.47 -19.94 18.92
CA ARG A 18 0.46 -18.81 19.00
C ARG A 18 1.86 -19.33 19.34
N ARG A 19 2.78 -19.30 18.37
CA ARG A 19 4.21 -19.50 18.64
C ARG A 19 4.79 -18.19 19.13
N ASP A 20 5.40 -18.20 20.32
CA ASP A 20 6.17 -17.09 20.85
C ASP A 20 7.28 -16.72 19.86
N VAL A 21 7.26 -15.47 19.40
CA VAL A 21 8.31 -14.90 18.55
C VAL A 21 9.54 -14.67 19.43
N ARG A 22 10.49 -15.60 19.39
CA ARG A 22 11.78 -15.46 20.07
C ARG A 22 12.70 -14.56 19.26
N THR A 23 13.08 -13.41 19.80
CA THR A 23 14.12 -12.54 19.27
C THR A 23 15.52 -13.04 19.68
N ALA A 24 16.52 -12.75 18.84
CA ALA A 24 17.91 -13.20 19.01
C ALA A 24 18.63 -12.71 20.30
N SER A 25 17.96 -11.93 21.14
CA SER A 25 18.47 -11.39 22.41
C SER A 25 18.04 -12.17 23.66
N GLY A 26 17.31 -13.28 23.55
CA GLY A 26 16.94 -14.13 24.70
C GLY A 26 15.87 -13.55 25.64
N GLU A 27 15.70 -12.22 25.67
CA GLU A 27 14.57 -11.55 26.31
C GLU A 27 13.51 -11.21 25.24
N GLY A 28 12.46 -12.02 25.18
CA GLY A 28 11.29 -11.67 24.39
C GLY A 28 10.67 -10.38 24.93
N VAL A 29 10.22 -9.49 24.03
CA VAL A 29 9.43 -8.32 24.46
C VAL A 29 8.12 -8.84 25.05
N GLY A 30 7.93 -8.67 26.35
CA GLY A 30 6.72 -9.12 27.03
C GLY A 30 5.45 -8.54 26.39
N LEU A 31 4.37 -9.33 26.34
CA LEU A 31 3.11 -8.95 25.69
C LEU A 31 2.57 -7.60 26.18
N ALA A 32 2.65 -7.34 27.49
CA ALA A 32 2.26 -6.06 28.10
C ALA A 32 3.09 -4.87 27.57
N ALA A 33 4.38 -5.07 27.29
CA ALA A 33 5.23 -4.04 26.71
C ALA A 33 4.88 -3.76 25.25
N VAL A 34 4.49 -4.78 24.47
CA VAL A 34 3.98 -4.61 23.10
C VAL A 34 2.67 -3.85 23.13
N GLU A 35 1.73 -4.25 23.99
CA GLU A 35 0.43 -3.61 24.15
C GLU A 35 0.57 -2.13 24.52
N ALA A 36 1.39 -1.81 25.53
CA ALA A 36 1.65 -0.42 25.92
C ALA A 36 2.25 0.41 24.77
N ARG A 37 3.10 -0.19 23.92
CA ARG A 37 3.66 0.49 22.74
C ARG A 37 2.60 0.73 21.65
N VAL A 38 1.71 -0.24 21.41
CA VAL A 38 0.58 -0.10 20.48
C VAL A 38 -0.36 1.00 20.95
N HIS A 39 -0.70 1.04 22.24
CA HIS A 39 -1.54 2.12 22.81
C HIS A 39 -0.89 3.50 22.67
N ARG A 40 0.42 3.62 22.96
CA ARG A 40 1.13 4.90 22.77
C ARG A 40 1.18 5.34 21.31
N LEU A 41 1.44 4.41 20.39
CA LEU A 41 1.41 4.70 18.95
C LEU A 41 0.03 5.17 18.53
N ARG A 42 -1.02 4.47 18.95
CA ARG A 42 -2.42 4.80 18.67
C ARG A 42 -2.75 6.22 19.14
N ALA A 43 -2.48 6.53 20.41
CA ALA A 43 -2.72 7.86 20.98
C ALA A 43 -1.96 8.96 20.21
N PHE A 44 -0.70 8.69 19.83
CA PHE A 44 0.10 9.63 19.05
C PHE A 44 -0.50 9.92 17.67
N VAL A 45 -0.91 8.88 16.93
CA VAL A 45 -1.44 9.06 15.57
C VAL A 45 -2.85 9.64 15.58
N GLU A 46 -3.70 9.24 16.53
CA GLU A 46 -5.07 9.78 16.68
C GLU A 46 -5.04 11.27 17.07
N THR A 47 -4.15 11.66 18.00
CA THR A 47 -3.98 13.08 18.39
C THR A 47 -3.47 13.94 17.23
N ALA A 48 -2.68 13.35 16.34
CA ALA A 48 -2.18 14.02 15.14
C ALA A 48 -3.18 13.97 13.96
N ASP A 49 -4.38 13.45 14.17
CA ASP A 49 -5.36 13.16 13.11
C ASP A 49 -4.74 12.37 11.95
N TYR A 50 -3.84 11.43 12.24
CA TYR A 50 -3.09 10.64 11.25
C TYR A 50 -2.29 11.49 10.24
N ALA A 51 -2.15 12.79 10.47
CA ALA A 51 -1.44 13.72 9.61
C ALA A 51 0.03 13.83 10.05
N GLY A 52 0.94 13.70 9.08
CA GLY A 52 2.36 13.64 9.35
C GLY A 52 3.20 14.25 8.25
N TYR A 53 4.51 14.24 8.50
CA TYR A 53 5.51 14.58 7.52
C TYR A 53 5.99 13.31 6.81
N ASP A 54 6.29 13.43 5.53
CA ASP A 54 6.87 12.35 4.73
C ASP A 54 8.33 12.68 4.39
N PRO A 55 9.26 11.70 4.35
CA PRO A 55 10.62 11.94 3.92
C PRO A 55 10.75 12.66 2.56
N TYR A 56 9.76 12.56 1.68
CA TYR A 56 9.78 13.14 0.33
C TYR A 56 8.84 14.35 0.14
N ASP A 57 8.28 14.91 1.22
CA ASP A 57 7.28 16.00 1.20
C ASP A 57 7.84 17.41 0.93
N ALA A 58 9.12 17.57 0.60
CA ALA A 58 9.74 18.90 0.45
C ALA A 58 8.98 19.83 -0.50
N LEU A 59 8.44 19.28 -1.59
CA LEU A 59 7.73 20.05 -2.62
C LEU A 59 6.28 20.37 -2.26
N ASN A 60 5.81 19.94 -1.08
CA ASN A 60 4.57 20.44 -0.50
C ASN A 60 4.75 21.88 0.03
N SER A 61 5.99 22.27 0.36
CA SER A 61 6.32 23.68 0.64
C SER A 61 5.95 24.56 -0.56
N PRO A 62 5.11 25.60 -0.37
CA PRO A 62 4.81 26.55 -1.44
C PRO A 62 6.06 27.32 -1.89
N LEU A 63 7.00 27.57 -0.97
CA LEU A 63 8.27 28.24 -1.24
C LEU A 63 9.16 27.38 -2.14
N LEU A 64 9.41 26.13 -1.74
CA LEU A 64 10.25 25.21 -2.51
C LEU A 64 9.60 24.82 -3.84
N ARG A 65 8.28 24.65 -3.87
CA ARG A 65 7.54 24.38 -5.11
C ARG A 65 7.69 25.51 -6.12
N ARG A 66 7.58 26.78 -5.68
CA ARG A 66 7.78 27.94 -6.56
C ARG A 66 9.23 28.07 -7.02
N LEU A 67 10.18 27.92 -6.09
CA LEU A 67 11.62 27.99 -6.38
C LEU A 67 12.07 26.93 -7.41
N SER A 68 11.53 25.72 -7.29
CA SER A 68 11.94 24.58 -8.11
C SER A 68 11.03 24.31 -9.33
N ALA A 69 10.03 25.16 -9.59
CA ALA A 69 9.00 24.91 -10.61
C ALA A 69 9.56 24.59 -12.01
N ARG A 70 10.63 25.30 -12.40
CA ARG A 70 11.24 25.20 -13.75
C ARG A 70 12.48 24.30 -13.81
N SER A 71 12.91 23.70 -12.70
CA SER A 71 14.15 22.91 -12.67
C SER A 71 13.97 21.57 -11.97
N ARG A 72 14.14 20.49 -12.75
CA ARG A 72 14.15 19.12 -12.21
C ARG A 72 15.26 18.93 -11.16
N TRP A 73 16.40 19.59 -11.35
CA TRP A 73 17.54 19.47 -10.45
C TRP A 73 17.26 20.18 -9.12
N LEU A 74 16.62 21.35 -9.16
CA LEU A 74 16.20 22.04 -7.93
C LEU A 74 15.18 21.20 -7.16
N ARG A 75 14.22 20.55 -7.85
CA ARG A 75 13.28 19.63 -7.20
C ARG A 75 14.01 18.51 -6.46
N LEU A 76 14.95 17.85 -7.13
CA LEU A 76 15.76 16.79 -6.53
C LEU A 76 16.61 17.29 -5.36
N VAL A 77 17.27 18.45 -5.50
CA VAL A 77 18.10 19.04 -4.44
C VAL A 77 17.25 19.40 -3.22
N CYS A 78 16.12 20.10 -3.41
CA CYS A 78 15.21 20.44 -2.31
C CYS A 78 14.71 19.18 -1.58
N THR A 79 14.29 18.15 -2.32
CA THR A 79 13.85 16.88 -1.72
C THR A 79 14.97 16.18 -0.96
N GLN A 80 16.16 16.04 -1.54
CA GLN A 80 17.26 15.34 -0.88
C GLN A 80 17.82 16.11 0.32
N LEU A 81 17.90 17.44 0.26
CA LEU A 81 18.33 18.27 1.38
C LEU A 81 17.36 18.13 2.56
N LEU A 82 16.06 18.23 2.33
CA LEU A 82 15.09 18.11 3.42
C LEU A 82 14.99 16.68 3.96
N LYS A 83 15.10 15.67 3.09
CA LYS A 83 15.11 14.25 3.47
C LYS A 83 16.29 13.89 4.37
N LYS A 84 17.49 14.41 4.05
CA LYS A 84 18.74 14.09 4.76
C LYS A 84 19.08 15.08 5.87
N SER A 85 18.28 16.13 6.05
CA SER A 85 18.51 17.14 7.08
C SER A 85 18.39 16.50 8.49
N PRO A 86 19.39 16.66 9.37
CA PRO A 86 19.30 16.18 10.75
C PRO A 86 18.34 17.02 11.60
N VAL A 87 18.00 18.23 11.12
CA VAL A 87 17.06 19.15 11.77
C VAL A 87 15.77 19.28 10.95
N ASN A 88 14.63 19.39 11.63
CA ASN A 88 13.34 19.47 10.95
C ASN A 88 13.01 20.90 10.49
N LEU A 89 13.40 21.24 9.26
CA LEU A 89 13.18 22.55 8.65
C LEU A 89 11.75 22.75 8.09
N ARG A 90 10.87 21.74 8.18
CA ARG A 90 9.54 21.75 7.55
C ARG A 90 8.67 22.93 7.99
N LYS A 91 8.70 23.27 9.28
CA LYS A 91 7.96 24.43 9.81
C LYS A 91 8.43 25.74 9.18
N MET A 92 9.76 25.95 9.09
CA MET A 92 10.32 27.16 8.47
C MET A 92 10.03 27.24 6.97
N LEU A 93 9.99 26.09 6.30
CA LEU A 93 9.70 25.99 4.88
C LEU A 93 8.20 25.92 4.57
N LEU A 94 7.32 26.08 5.56
CA LEU A 94 5.87 26.00 5.38
C LEU A 94 5.41 24.68 4.73
N VAL A 95 6.08 23.58 5.09
CA VAL A 95 5.58 22.23 4.79
C VAL A 95 4.57 21.87 5.87
N GLU A 96 3.32 21.72 5.45
CA GLU A 96 2.22 21.29 6.32
C GLU A 96 2.23 19.78 6.52
N LYS A 97 1.77 19.33 7.68
CA LYS A 97 1.48 17.90 7.89
C LYS A 97 0.26 17.54 7.07
N GLY A 98 0.26 16.35 6.48
CA GLY A 98 -0.89 15.88 5.71
C GLY A 98 -1.10 14.38 5.83
N HIS A 99 -2.27 13.95 5.37
CA HIS A 99 -2.61 12.53 5.29
C HIS A 99 -1.92 11.89 4.08
N ASN A 100 -0.99 10.97 4.32
CA ASN A 100 -0.47 10.10 3.26
C ASN A 100 -1.42 8.90 3.12
N PRO A 101 -2.09 8.70 1.96
CA PRO A 101 -3.07 7.63 1.80
C PRO A 101 -2.54 6.23 2.10
N LYS A 102 -1.26 5.95 1.80
CA LYS A 102 -0.63 4.68 2.17
C LYS A 102 -0.57 4.51 3.69
N GLY A 103 -0.21 5.58 4.40
CA GLY A 103 -0.19 5.61 5.86
C GLY A 103 -1.57 5.33 6.44
N LEU A 104 -2.61 5.98 5.90
CA LEU A 104 -4.00 5.71 6.30
C LEU A 104 -4.39 4.25 6.06
N GLY A 105 -4.02 3.68 4.91
CA GLY A 105 -4.22 2.25 4.63
C GLY A 105 -3.55 1.33 5.65
N LEU A 106 -2.33 1.66 6.09
CA LEU A 106 -1.64 0.88 7.12
C LEU A 106 -2.30 1.01 8.50
N PHE A 107 -2.78 2.21 8.87
CA PHE A 107 -3.56 2.37 10.11
C PHE A 107 -4.87 1.59 10.04
N LEU A 108 -5.59 1.68 8.93
CA LEU A 108 -6.81 0.92 8.68
C LEU A 108 -6.55 -0.59 8.86
N TRP A 109 -5.47 -1.09 8.27
CA TRP A 109 -5.07 -2.48 8.42
C TRP A 109 -4.79 -2.87 9.88
N GLY A 110 -4.12 -1.99 10.62
CA GLY A 110 -3.87 -2.17 12.05
C GLY A 110 -5.17 -2.25 12.87
N TYR A 111 -6.11 -1.33 12.65
CA TYR A 111 -7.39 -1.34 13.35
C TYR A 111 -8.25 -2.56 12.99
N ALA A 112 -8.27 -2.99 11.73
CA ALA A 112 -8.96 -4.22 11.31
C ALA A 112 -8.42 -5.47 12.03
N ARG A 113 -7.10 -5.55 12.24
CA ARG A 113 -6.48 -6.64 13.01
C ARG A 113 -6.79 -6.54 14.50
N LEU A 114 -6.81 -5.33 15.05
CA LEU A 114 -7.17 -5.11 16.45
C LEU A 114 -8.65 -5.43 16.72
N SER A 115 -9.56 -5.16 15.77
CA SER A 115 -10.98 -5.49 15.91
C SER A 115 -11.27 -6.99 15.88
N ALA A 116 -10.41 -7.79 15.25
CA ALA A 116 -10.51 -9.25 15.27
C ALA A 116 -10.10 -9.88 16.63
N VAL A 117 -9.53 -9.10 17.55
CA VAL A 117 -9.23 -9.58 18.90
C VAL A 117 -10.52 -9.53 19.74
N PRO A 118 -10.97 -10.66 20.34
CA PRO A 118 -12.16 -10.70 21.19
C PRO A 118 -12.14 -9.60 22.26
N GLU A 119 -13.32 -9.09 22.62
CA GLU A 119 -13.53 -8.05 23.65
C GLU A 119 -13.02 -6.65 23.29
N ARG A 120 -12.51 -6.42 22.06
CA ARG A 120 -12.01 -5.12 21.59
C ARG A 120 -12.81 -4.51 20.43
N GLY A 121 -14.14 -4.53 20.53
CA GLY A 121 -15.06 -3.94 19.55
C GLY A 121 -14.99 -2.40 19.40
N GLU A 122 -14.07 -1.72 20.10
CA GLU A 122 -13.95 -0.25 20.15
C GLU A 122 -13.40 0.40 18.86
N TYR A 123 -12.98 -0.38 17.86
CA TYR A 123 -12.27 0.13 16.69
C TYR A 123 -13.15 0.47 15.49
N ARG A 124 -14.45 0.14 15.52
CA ARG A 124 -15.33 0.37 14.38
C ARG A 124 -15.38 1.83 13.94
N GLU A 125 -15.51 2.75 14.89
CA GLU A 125 -15.52 4.20 14.62
C GLU A 125 -14.22 4.68 13.95
N ARG A 126 -13.07 4.12 14.36
CA ARG A 126 -11.76 4.48 13.80
C ARG A 126 -11.63 3.96 12.37
N ILE A 127 -12.13 2.76 12.11
CA ILE A 127 -12.20 2.18 10.77
C ILE A 127 -13.06 3.06 9.86
N GLU A 128 -14.30 3.37 10.26
CA GLU A 128 -15.21 4.22 9.49
C GLU A 128 -14.60 5.60 9.21
N TYR A 129 -13.94 6.21 10.20
CA TYR A 129 -13.25 7.48 10.04
C TYR A 129 -12.13 7.40 8.98
N LEU A 130 -11.31 6.36 9.02
CA LEU A 130 -10.25 6.14 8.03
C LEU A 130 -10.80 5.84 6.63
N LEU A 131 -11.93 5.14 6.53
CA LEU A 131 -12.63 4.93 5.27
C LEU A 131 -13.11 6.25 4.67
N ASP A 132 -13.61 7.17 5.48
CA ASP A 132 -14.02 8.51 5.03
C ASP A 132 -12.82 9.35 4.57
N LEU A 133 -11.70 9.31 5.30
CA LEU A 133 -10.47 9.97 4.85
C LEU A 133 -9.96 9.38 3.53
N LEU A 134 -9.91 8.06 3.40
CA LEU A 134 -9.50 7.38 2.17
C LEU A 134 -10.43 7.73 1.01
N GLN A 135 -11.75 7.75 1.23
CA GLN A 135 -12.73 8.14 0.21
C GLN A 135 -12.48 9.58 -0.27
N LYS A 136 -12.18 10.51 0.63
CA LYS A 136 -11.87 11.91 0.30
C LYS A 136 -10.55 12.05 -0.47
N LEU A 137 -9.56 11.22 -0.17
CA LEU A 137 -8.21 11.28 -0.73
C LEU A 137 -8.01 10.43 -1.99
N ARG A 138 -9.08 9.85 -2.53
CA ARG A 138 -9.04 9.13 -3.81
C ARG A 138 -8.52 10.02 -4.94
N SER A 139 -7.69 9.45 -5.80
CA SER A 139 -7.28 10.08 -7.04
C SER A 139 -8.48 10.18 -8.00
N ALA A 140 -8.73 11.37 -8.54
CA ALA A 140 -9.80 11.62 -9.51
C ALA A 140 -9.37 11.29 -10.94
N GLY A 141 -10.34 10.98 -11.81
CA GLY A 141 -10.09 10.77 -13.25
C GLY A 141 -9.70 9.35 -13.67
N TYR A 142 -9.84 8.36 -12.78
CA TYR A 142 -9.49 6.96 -13.04
C TYR A 142 -10.71 6.03 -12.89
N ALA A 143 -10.62 4.83 -13.45
CA ALA A 143 -11.74 3.89 -13.61
C ALA A 143 -12.24 3.26 -12.30
N GLY A 144 -11.58 3.50 -11.17
CA GLY A 144 -11.97 3.01 -9.84
C GLY A 144 -11.25 3.74 -8.70
N PRO A 145 -11.58 3.44 -7.43
CA PRO A 145 -10.83 3.90 -6.26
C PRO A 145 -9.34 3.58 -6.40
N CYS A 146 -8.51 4.60 -6.27
CA CYS A 146 -7.06 4.48 -6.32
C CYS A 146 -6.42 5.66 -5.60
N TRP A 147 -5.16 5.51 -5.19
CA TRP A 147 -4.49 6.51 -4.36
C TRP A 147 -3.04 6.74 -4.76
N GLY A 148 -2.63 8.00 -4.63
CA GLY A 148 -1.25 8.46 -4.77
C GLY A 148 -0.70 8.97 -3.45
N TYR A 149 0.58 9.34 -3.45
CA TYR A 149 1.17 10.03 -2.32
C TYR A 149 0.65 11.47 -2.23
N ASN A 150 0.58 12.05 -1.03
CA ASN A 150 0.18 13.45 -0.82
C ASN A 150 1.28 14.47 -1.17
N PHE A 151 2.28 14.07 -1.95
CA PHE A 151 3.37 14.90 -2.44
C PHE A 151 3.71 14.52 -3.87
N GLY A 152 4.19 15.49 -4.64
CA GLY A 152 4.75 15.24 -5.96
C GLY A 152 6.21 14.79 -5.86
N TRP A 153 6.65 13.93 -6.76
CA TRP A 153 8.03 13.47 -6.81
C TRP A 153 8.66 13.62 -8.19
N GLN A 154 9.95 13.92 -8.20
CA GLN A 154 10.77 13.96 -9.41
C GLN A 154 11.62 12.70 -9.43
N ASN A 155 11.41 11.83 -10.42
CA ASN A 155 12.40 10.80 -10.73
C ASN A 155 13.45 11.38 -11.71
N TRP A 156 14.41 10.57 -12.16
CA TRP A 156 15.50 11.08 -13.00
C TRP A 156 15.03 11.66 -14.36
N LYS A 157 13.84 11.30 -14.85
CA LYS A 157 13.30 11.72 -16.15
C LYS A 157 11.99 12.52 -16.05
N THR A 158 11.09 12.12 -15.17
CA THR A 158 9.68 12.52 -15.15
C THR A 158 9.27 13.12 -13.81
N TRP A 159 8.50 14.21 -13.88
CA TRP A 159 7.80 14.79 -12.74
C TRP A 159 6.45 14.11 -12.57
N THR A 160 6.14 13.65 -11.36
CA THR A 160 4.84 13.06 -11.04
C THR A 160 4.14 13.92 -9.98
N PRO A 161 2.96 14.49 -10.30
CA PRO A 161 2.19 15.31 -9.36
C PRO A 161 1.72 14.52 -8.12
N ALA A 162 1.45 15.26 -7.04
CA ALA A 162 0.78 14.71 -5.85
C ALA A 162 -0.55 14.06 -6.25
N PHE A 163 -0.92 13.02 -5.52
CA PHE A 163 -2.11 12.20 -5.74
C PHE A 163 -2.18 11.50 -7.11
N THR A 164 -1.08 11.44 -7.86
CA THR A 164 -1.00 10.48 -8.99
C THR A 164 -1.04 9.06 -8.44
N PRO A 165 -2.02 8.23 -8.83
CA PRO A 165 -2.19 6.93 -8.21
C PRO A 165 -1.05 5.98 -8.57
N THR A 166 -0.72 5.10 -7.63
CA THR A 166 0.31 4.08 -7.83
C THR A 166 -0.30 2.71 -7.55
N ILE A 167 0.19 1.67 -8.23
CA ILE A 167 -0.23 0.30 -7.93
C ILE A 167 0.08 -0.07 -6.48
N VAL A 168 1.21 0.41 -5.93
CA VAL A 168 1.62 0.15 -4.55
C VAL A 168 0.63 0.72 -3.54
N ASN A 169 0.30 2.01 -3.61
CA ASN A 169 -0.63 2.60 -2.64
C ASN A 169 -2.01 1.95 -2.72
N SER A 170 -2.51 1.75 -3.94
CA SER A 170 -3.80 1.11 -4.17
C SER A 170 -3.81 -0.35 -3.70
N ALA A 171 -2.72 -1.10 -3.87
CA ALA A 171 -2.59 -2.47 -3.37
C ALA A 171 -2.59 -2.53 -1.84
N PHE A 172 -1.78 -1.70 -1.17
CA PHE A 172 -1.75 -1.63 0.30
C PHE A 172 -3.11 -1.27 0.89
N ILE A 173 -3.77 -0.26 0.32
CA ILE A 173 -5.10 0.18 0.77
C ILE A 173 -6.14 -0.90 0.46
N GLY A 174 -6.09 -1.54 -0.72
CA GLY A 174 -7.00 -2.63 -1.07
C GLY A 174 -6.89 -3.83 -0.13
N HIS A 175 -5.68 -4.24 0.23
CA HIS A 175 -5.46 -5.27 1.24
C HIS A 175 -6.06 -4.88 2.60
N ALA A 176 -5.87 -3.63 3.04
CA ALA A 176 -6.42 -3.12 4.28
C ALA A 176 -7.95 -3.04 4.28
N LEU A 177 -8.55 -2.67 3.15
CA LEU A 177 -10.00 -2.63 2.95
C LEU A 177 -10.61 -4.03 2.99
N LEU A 178 -9.99 -5.00 2.31
CA LEU A 178 -10.43 -6.40 2.36
C LEU A 178 -10.32 -6.97 3.78
N ASP A 179 -9.25 -6.68 4.51
CA ASP A 179 -9.12 -7.11 5.91
C ASP A 179 -10.15 -6.40 6.81
N SER A 180 -10.48 -5.13 6.53
CA SER A 180 -11.52 -4.40 7.27
C SER A 180 -12.91 -5.01 7.07
N TYR A 181 -13.19 -5.54 5.88
CA TYR A 181 -14.38 -6.35 5.62
C TYR A 181 -14.32 -7.71 6.34
N LEU A 182 -13.28 -8.51 6.07
CA LEU A 182 -13.18 -9.89 6.55
C LEU A 182 -13.02 -10.02 8.08
N LEU A 183 -12.26 -9.10 8.68
CA LEU A 183 -11.93 -9.12 10.12
C LEU A 183 -12.75 -8.12 10.93
N GLY A 184 -13.10 -6.97 10.33
CA GLY A 184 -13.83 -5.89 10.99
C GLY A 184 -15.34 -5.87 10.72
N GLY A 185 -15.83 -6.70 9.79
CA GLY A 185 -17.25 -6.74 9.41
C GLY A 185 -17.75 -5.44 8.78
N VAL A 186 -16.89 -4.70 8.06
CA VAL A 186 -17.22 -3.39 7.48
C VAL A 186 -17.57 -3.53 6.00
N ASP A 187 -18.85 -3.71 5.68
CA ASP A 187 -19.31 -4.00 4.31
C ASP A 187 -18.90 -2.94 3.28
N ARG A 188 -18.98 -1.65 3.63
CA ARG A 188 -18.56 -0.56 2.72
C ARG A 188 -17.07 -0.64 2.34
N ALA A 189 -16.23 -1.26 3.16
CA ALA A 189 -14.82 -1.46 2.81
C ALA A 189 -14.67 -2.42 1.62
N LEU A 190 -15.55 -3.42 1.51
CA LEU A 190 -15.55 -4.36 0.38
C LEU A 190 -15.88 -3.65 -0.94
N ASP A 191 -16.91 -2.81 -0.96
CA ASP A 191 -17.29 -2.06 -2.17
C ASP A 191 -16.13 -1.20 -2.68
N MET A 192 -15.44 -0.53 -1.76
CA MET A 192 -14.27 0.28 -2.10
C MET A 192 -13.11 -0.59 -2.59
N ALA A 193 -12.86 -1.75 -1.98
CA ALA A 193 -11.81 -2.68 -2.40
C ALA A 193 -12.09 -3.26 -3.80
N MET A 194 -13.33 -3.69 -4.05
CA MET A 194 -13.75 -4.27 -5.32
C MET A 194 -13.54 -3.31 -6.48
N GLY A 195 -13.79 -2.01 -6.30
CA GLY A 195 -13.55 -1.02 -7.33
C GLY A 195 -12.07 -0.84 -7.72
N ILE A 196 -11.11 -1.22 -6.88
CA ILE A 196 -9.66 -1.03 -7.18
C ILE A 196 -9.24 -1.83 -8.41
N LYS A 197 -9.93 -2.96 -8.69
CA LYS A 197 -9.65 -3.78 -9.87
C LYS A 197 -9.76 -2.97 -11.17
N ASP A 198 -10.69 -2.02 -11.24
CA ASP A 198 -10.87 -1.20 -12.44
C ASP A 198 -9.69 -0.26 -12.66
N PHE A 199 -9.11 0.30 -11.59
CA PHE A 199 -7.86 1.07 -11.70
C PHE A 199 -6.71 0.21 -12.22
N ILE A 200 -6.47 -0.94 -11.59
CA ILE A 200 -5.34 -1.82 -11.95
C ILE A 200 -5.50 -2.33 -13.38
N CYS A 201 -6.68 -2.81 -13.74
CA CYS A 201 -6.91 -3.48 -15.02
C CYS A 201 -7.06 -2.50 -16.19
N ARG A 202 -7.59 -1.28 -15.97
CA ARG A 202 -7.96 -0.36 -17.06
C ARG A 202 -7.08 0.88 -17.16
N ASN A 203 -6.37 1.29 -16.10
CA ASN A 203 -5.57 2.51 -16.13
C ASN A 203 -4.06 2.28 -16.14
N LEU A 204 -3.58 1.12 -15.65
CA LEU A 204 -2.15 0.81 -15.69
C LEU A 204 -1.78 0.19 -17.04
N ALA A 205 -0.67 0.66 -17.60
CA ALA A 205 -0.09 0.05 -18.79
C ALA A 205 0.46 -1.34 -18.42
N ARG A 206 0.53 -2.23 -19.41
CA ARG A 206 1.02 -3.60 -19.26
C ARG A 206 2.22 -3.80 -20.16
N HIS A 207 3.28 -4.35 -19.60
CA HIS A 207 4.36 -4.94 -20.37
C HIS A 207 4.13 -6.44 -20.43
N GLU A 208 3.88 -6.97 -21.61
CA GLU A 208 3.48 -8.36 -21.81
C GLU A 208 4.60 -9.15 -22.48
N GLU A 209 4.87 -10.35 -21.95
CA GLU A 209 5.88 -11.29 -22.45
C GLU A 209 5.29 -12.70 -22.44
N GLN A 210 4.79 -13.18 -23.59
CA GLN A 210 4.14 -14.49 -23.69
C GLN A 210 2.98 -14.61 -22.68
N ASP A 211 3.10 -15.48 -21.68
CA ASP A 211 2.13 -15.72 -20.62
C ASP A 211 2.40 -14.88 -19.35
N ARG A 212 3.34 -13.94 -19.40
CA ARG A 212 3.77 -13.08 -18.29
C ARG A 212 3.36 -11.63 -18.54
N LEU A 213 3.00 -10.90 -17.47
CA LEU A 213 2.76 -9.47 -17.57
C LEU A 213 3.32 -8.68 -16.39
N CYS A 214 3.69 -7.42 -16.63
CA CYS A 214 4.01 -6.48 -15.58
C CYS A 214 3.14 -5.22 -15.71
N PHE A 215 2.40 -4.89 -14.66
CA PHE A 215 1.71 -3.61 -14.58
C PHE A 215 2.72 -2.47 -14.37
N SER A 216 2.42 -1.32 -14.98
CA SER A 216 3.18 -0.10 -14.74
C SER A 216 2.97 0.42 -13.32
N TYR A 217 3.98 1.09 -12.78
CA TYR A 217 3.95 1.62 -11.40
C TYR A 217 2.87 2.69 -11.22
N THR A 218 2.63 3.51 -12.26
CA THR A 218 1.59 4.57 -12.32
C THR A 218 0.92 4.56 -13.70
N PRO A 219 -0.23 5.23 -13.88
CA PRO A 219 -0.85 5.39 -15.19
C PRO A 219 -0.14 6.40 -16.11
N VAL A 220 0.81 7.19 -15.57
CA VAL A 220 1.47 8.29 -16.32
C VAL A 220 2.87 7.93 -16.81
N ASN A 221 3.39 6.75 -16.46
CA ASN A 221 4.67 6.26 -16.94
C ASN A 221 4.70 4.73 -17.02
N GLU A 222 5.43 4.24 -18.01
CA GLU A 222 5.71 2.81 -18.21
C GLU A 222 6.98 2.42 -17.46
N LEU A 223 6.88 2.41 -16.13
CA LEU A 223 7.93 1.90 -15.24
C LEU A 223 7.48 0.57 -14.66
N TYR A 224 8.23 -0.49 -14.96
CA TYR A 224 7.92 -1.88 -14.58
C TYR A 224 8.84 -2.33 -13.45
N VAL A 225 8.23 -2.49 -12.27
CA VAL A 225 8.91 -2.69 -10.98
C VAL A 225 8.35 -3.96 -10.34
N HIS A 226 9.23 -4.89 -9.97
CA HIS A 226 8.86 -6.25 -9.60
C HIS A 226 7.97 -6.32 -8.35
N ASN A 227 8.38 -5.65 -7.27
CA ASN A 227 7.60 -5.67 -6.03
C ASN A 227 6.24 -4.97 -6.19
N ALA A 228 6.18 -3.93 -7.02
CA ALA A 228 4.94 -3.20 -7.29
C ALA A 228 3.95 -4.06 -8.10
N ASN A 229 4.46 -4.78 -9.11
CA ASN A 229 3.70 -5.72 -9.89
C ASN A 229 3.11 -6.84 -9.03
N LEU A 230 3.93 -7.47 -8.19
CA LEU A 230 3.51 -8.57 -7.32
C LEU A 230 2.52 -8.13 -6.24
N LEU A 231 2.66 -6.92 -5.67
CA LEU A 231 1.65 -6.34 -4.79
C LEU A 231 0.30 -6.12 -5.51
N GLY A 232 0.33 -5.75 -6.79
CA GLY A 232 -0.87 -5.71 -7.62
C GLY A 232 -1.50 -7.08 -7.79
N ALA A 233 -0.69 -8.08 -8.14
CA ALA A 233 -1.12 -9.47 -8.29
C ALA A 233 -1.76 -10.03 -7.02
N SER A 234 -1.13 -9.82 -5.86
CA SER A 234 -1.65 -10.30 -4.57
C SER A 234 -3.02 -9.72 -4.26
N LEU A 235 -3.26 -8.44 -4.57
CA LEU A 235 -4.59 -7.85 -4.42
C LEU A 235 -5.59 -8.47 -5.40
N LEU A 236 -5.23 -8.62 -6.68
CA LEU A 236 -6.13 -9.20 -7.69
C LEU A 236 -6.54 -10.65 -7.32
N ILE A 237 -5.62 -11.47 -6.81
CA ILE A 237 -5.94 -12.83 -6.31
C ILE A 237 -6.98 -12.77 -5.18
N ARG A 238 -6.81 -11.85 -4.23
CA ARG A 238 -7.76 -11.71 -3.12
C ARG A 238 -9.13 -11.21 -3.57
N LEU A 239 -9.18 -10.31 -4.55
CA LEU A 239 -10.43 -9.85 -5.16
C LEU A 239 -11.10 -10.96 -5.97
N TYR A 240 -10.32 -11.77 -6.69
CA TYR A 240 -10.82 -12.97 -7.37
C TYR A 240 -11.48 -13.94 -6.39
N ARG A 241 -10.83 -14.26 -5.27
CA ARG A 241 -11.38 -15.18 -4.25
C ARG A 241 -12.77 -14.79 -3.74
N ILE A 242 -13.09 -13.49 -3.76
CA ILE A 242 -14.40 -12.98 -3.33
C ILE A 242 -15.39 -12.92 -4.50
N SER A 243 -14.95 -12.45 -5.67
CA SER A 243 -15.84 -12.16 -6.80
C SER A 243 -16.03 -13.29 -7.80
N GLY A 244 -15.11 -14.25 -7.86
CA GLY A 244 -15.08 -15.30 -8.89
C GLY A 244 -14.76 -14.81 -10.31
N ASP A 245 -14.31 -13.56 -10.46
CA ASP A 245 -14.00 -12.94 -11.75
C ASP A 245 -12.70 -13.51 -12.35
N SER A 246 -12.82 -14.42 -13.31
CA SER A 246 -11.69 -15.16 -13.89
C SER A 246 -10.65 -14.28 -14.57
N MET A 247 -11.02 -13.08 -15.03
CA MET A 247 -10.09 -12.10 -15.58
C MET A 247 -9.06 -11.68 -14.52
N LEU A 248 -9.48 -11.55 -13.25
CA LEU A 248 -8.58 -11.16 -12.16
C LEU A 248 -7.58 -12.27 -11.86
N GLU A 249 -8.03 -13.53 -11.86
CA GLU A 249 -7.16 -14.69 -11.71
C GLU A 249 -6.13 -14.75 -12.84
N GLU A 250 -6.57 -14.64 -14.09
CA GLU A 250 -5.69 -14.69 -15.27
C GLU A 250 -4.59 -13.61 -15.19
N LEU A 251 -4.98 -12.36 -14.94
CA LEU A 251 -4.04 -11.25 -14.86
C LEU A 251 -3.09 -11.38 -13.68
N ALA A 252 -3.58 -11.86 -12.53
CA ALA A 252 -2.73 -12.03 -11.37
C ALA A 252 -1.73 -13.17 -11.54
N LEU A 253 -2.14 -14.28 -12.15
CA LEU A 253 -1.24 -15.40 -12.45
C LEU A 253 -0.19 -15.02 -13.49
N ALA A 254 -0.56 -14.26 -14.53
CA ALA A 254 0.41 -13.72 -15.47
C ALA A 254 1.41 -12.76 -14.81
N SER A 255 0.93 -11.94 -13.87
CA SER A 255 1.78 -11.03 -13.08
C SER A 255 2.73 -11.78 -12.14
N LEU A 256 2.23 -12.84 -11.50
CA LEU A 256 3.02 -13.74 -10.67
C LEU A 256 4.12 -14.44 -11.49
N ARG A 257 3.78 -14.99 -12.67
CA ARG A 257 4.75 -15.62 -13.57
C ARG A 257 5.84 -14.66 -14.01
N TYR A 258 5.52 -13.39 -14.25
CA TYR A 258 6.51 -12.35 -14.52
C TYR A 258 7.50 -12.20 -13.37
N GLY A 259 7.00 -12.03 -12.14
CA GLY A 259 7.86 -11.90 -10.97
C GLY A 259 8.75 -13.13 -10.76
N LEU A 260 8.18 -14.33 -10.83
CA LEU A 260 8.94 -15.58 -10.64
C LEU A 260 10.00 -15.81 -11.73
N TYR A 261 9.71 -15.47 -12.98
CA TYR A 261 10.66 -15.60 -14.09
C TYR A 261 11.92 -14.75 -13.88
N TYR A 262 11.76 -13.54 -13.33
CA TYR A 262 12.87 -12.64 -13.05
C TYR A 262 13.50 -12.84 -11.65
N GLN A 263 13.10 -13.87 -10.91
CA GLN A 263 13.77 -14.24 -9.67
C GLN A 263 15.18 -14.76 -9.99
N ARG A 264 16.17 -14.20 -9.30
CA ARG A 264 17.56 -14.64 -9.43
C ARG A 264 17.79 -15.96 -8.68
N HIS A 265 18.87 -16.65 -9.02
CA HIS A 265 19.28 -17.89 -8.36
C HIS A 265 19.52 -17.74 -6.84
N ASP A 266 19.89 -16.54 -6.39
CA ASP A 266 20.09 -16.19 -4.98
C ASP A 266 18.77 -15.83 -4.26
N GLY A 267 17.63 -15.96 -4.95
CA GLY A 267 16.30 -15.67 -4.45
C GLY A 267 15.91 -14.20 -4.48
N ALA A 268 16.81 -13.30 -4.89
CA ALA A 268 16.55 -11.86 -4.96
C ALA A 268 15.90 -11.44 -6.28
N TRP A 269 15.38 -10.21 -6.30
CA TRP A 269 14.96 -9.51 -7.50
C TRP A 269 15.73 -8.21 -7.63
N TYR A 270 16.08 -7.86 -8.86
CA TYR A 270 16.36 -6.46 -9.15
C TYR A 270 15.12 -5.61 -8.86
N TYR A 271 15.30 -4.31 -8.64
CA TYR A 271 14.16 -3.41 -8.43
C TYR A 271 13.16 -3.44 -9.61
N GLY A 272 13.66 -3.50 -10.85
CA GLY A 272 12.84 -3.55 -12.06
C GLY A 272 13.65 -3.93 -13.30
N GLN A 273 13.05 -3.84 -14.49
CA GLN A 273 13.70 -4.24 -15.76
C GLN A 273 14.19 -3.06 -16.62
N GLY A 274 14.28 -1.86 -16.05
CA GLY A 274 14.71 -0.65 -16.75
C GLY A 274 16.12 -0.15 -16.40
N PRO A 275 16.66 0.83 -17.15
CA PRO A 275 17.92 1.47 -16.79
C PRO A 275 17.90 2.02 -15.36
N ARG A 276 18.96 1.76 -14.60
CA ARG A 276 19.12 2.16 -13.18
C ARG A 276 18.14 1.48 -12.21
N MET A 277 17.59 0.33 -12.58
CA MET A 277 16.74 -0.51 -11.73
C MET A 277 17.37 -1.87 -11.41
N ASP A 278 18.64 -2.04 -11.77
CA ASP A 278 19.48 -3.23 -11.65
C ASP A 278 20.15 -3.37 -10.26
N TYR A 279 19.53 -2.80 -9.22
CA TYR A 279 20.00 -2.92 -7.84
C TYR A 279 19.08 -3.82 -7.02
N VAL A 280 19.66 -4.39 -5.96
CA VAL A 280 18.96 -5.23 -4.99
C VAL A 280 19.03 -4.54 -3.63
N ASP A 281 17.90 -4.47 -2.93
CA ASP A 281 17.85 -4.10 -1.52
C ASP A 281 16.89 -5.00 -0.73
N SER A 282 16.99 -4.92 0.60
CA SER A 282 16.19 -5.72 1.51
C SER A 282 14.71 -5.30 1.53
N PHE A 283 14.40 -4.02 1.30
CA PHE A 283 13.04 -3.49 1.42
C PHE A 283 12.15 -3.96 0.28
N HIS A 284 12.61 -3.86 -0.97
CA HIS A 284 11.85 -4.27 -2.14
C HIS A 284 11.75 -5.80 -2.23
N THR A 285 12.83 -6.51 -1.89
CA THR A 285 12.78 -7.98 -1.76
C THR A 285 11.78 -8.40 -0.70
N GLY A 286 11.73 -7.71 0.45
CA GLY A 286 10.73 -7.94 1.50
C GLY A 286 9.30 -7.76 1.02
N PHE A 287 9.01 -6.70 0.24
CA PHE A 287 7.67 -6.51 -0.35
C PHE A 287 7.30 -7.58 -1.36
N THR A 288 8.26 -8.02 -2.18
CA THR A 288 8.04 -9.15 -3.10
C THR A 288 7.66 -10.41 -2.32
N LEU A 289 8.43 -10.78 -1.30
CA LEU A 289 8.14 -11.96 -0.48
C LEU A 289 6.80 -11.84 0.24
N GLN A 290 6.45 -10.65 0.75
CA GLN A 290 5.15 -10.41 1.36
C GLN A 290 3.99 -10.61 0.38
N ALA A 291 4.16 -10.22 -0.89
CA ALA A 291 3.12 -10.39 -1.91
C ALA A 291 2.97 -11.85 -2.38
N LEU A 292 3.99 -12.68 -2.21
CA LEU A 292 3.97 -14.10 -2.55
C LEU A 292 3.37 -15.00 -1.45
N GLN A 293 3.22 -14.50 -0.22
CA GLN A 293 2.57 -15.20 0.90
C GLN A 293 1.05 -15.11 0.79
#